data_AF-A0A815HAU4-F1
#
_entry.id   AF-A0A815HAU4-F1
#
_cell.length_a   1.000
_cell.length_b   1.000
_cell.length_c   1.000
_cell.angle_alpha   90.00
_cell.angle_beta   90.00
_cell.angle_gamma   90.00
#
_symmetry.space_group_name_H-M   'P 1'
#
loop_
_entity.id
_entity.type
_entity.pdbx_description
1 polymer ?
#
loop_
_entity_poly.entity_id
_entity_poly.type
_entity_poly.pdbx_seq_one_letter_code
_entity_poly.pdbx_strand_id
1 'polypeptide(L)'
;QYQTVKKVINIPSSTLNSILNDLKKNELIINTKDRKILEEFVSLFELFNEATLVTQGENFVTISLAAPTILGILFDLERELNSSSLVLTSLCETLISSIKARFSGLLRHFDYDVPFGCYSMSERFSDPIFLIAPLFDTRFKLLWLENLHSS
;
A
#
# COMPACT_ATOMS: atom_id res chain seq x y z
N GLN A 1 4.08 11.83 7.34
CA GLN A 1 3.80 12.62 6.12
C GLN A 1 2.44 12.27 5.53
N TYR A 2 2.08 11.00 5.32
CA TYR A 2 0.74 10.57 4.86
C TYR A 2 -0.43 11.23 5.60
N GLN A 3 -0.45 11.19 6.94
CA GLN A 3 -1.52 11.81 7.75
C GLN A 3 -1.66 13.32 7.53
N THR A 4 -0.55 14.01 7.24
CA THR A 4 -0.56 15.44 6.91
C THR A 4 -1.23 15.67 5.57
N VAL A 5 -0.88 14.90 4.54
CA VAL A 5 -1.48 15.00 3.21
C VAL A 5 -2.97 14.68 3.24
N LYS A 6 -3.37 13.61 3.97
CA LYS A 6 -4.77 13.24 4.16
C LYS A 6 -5.59 14.37 4.80
N LYS A 7 -5.02 15.06 5.81
CA LYS A 7 -5.67 16.24 6.42
C LYS A 7 -5.80 17.41 5.45
N VAL A 8 -4.77 17.69 4.65
CA VAL A 8 -4.81 18.77 3.65
C VAL A 8 -5.89 18.50 2.60
N ILE A 9 -6.05 17.26 2.17
CA ILE A 9 -7.09 16.86 1.22
C ILE A 9 -8.51 17.02 1.78
N ASN A 10 -8.69 16.79 3.08
CA ASN A 10 -10.00 16.94 3.71
C ASN A 10 -10.45 18.41 3.80
N ILE A 11 -9.55 19.37 3.55
CA ILE A 11 -9.88 20.78 3.47
C ILE A 11 -10.39 21.10 2.05
N PRO A 12 -11.54 21.77 1.90
CA PRO A 12 -12.00 22.24 0.60
C PRO A 12 -10.96 23.13 -0.07
N SER A 13 -10.67 22.90 -1.36
CA SER A 13 -9.65 23.67 -2.09
C SER A 13 -9.93 25.17 -2.10
N SER A 14 -11.19 25.59 -2.08
CA SER A 14 -11.58 27.01 -1.99
C SER A 14 -11.14 27.63 -0.66
N THR A 15 -11.38 26.94 0.46
CA THR A 15 -10.98 27.40 1.80
C THR A 15 -9.46 27.42 1.91
N LEU A 16 -8.77 26.37 1.48
CA LEU A 16 -7.31 26.28 1.54
C LEU A 16 -6.65 27.38 0.69
N ASN A 17 -7.10 27.54 -0.56
CA ASN A 17 -6.55 28.56 -1.45
C ASN A 17 -6.87 29.98 -0.97
N SER A 18 -8.03 30.22 -0.34
CA SER A 18 -8.34 31.51 0.29
C SER A 18 -7.34 31.85 1.40
N ILE A 19 -7.09 30.91 2.32
CA ILE A 19 -6.13 31.11 3.42
C ILE A 19 -4.73 31.37 2.86
N LEU A 20 -4.32 30.63 1.82
CA LEU A 20 -3.00 30.82 1.19
C LEU A 20 -2.88 32.18 0.50
N ASN A 21 -3.95 32.67 -0.14
CA ASN A 21 -4.01 34.00 -0.71
C ASN A 21 -3.89 35.08 0.37
N ASP A 22 -4.62 34.95 1.48
CA ASP A 22 -4.58 35.88 2.60
C ASP A 22 -3.17 35.96 3.23
N LEU A 23 -2.47 34.82 3.26
CA LEU A 23 -1.08 34.71 3.72
C LEU A 23 -0.03 35.11 2.65
N LYS A 24 -0.47 35.54 1.45
CA LYS A 24 0.39 35.88 0.31
C LYS A 24 1.33 34.74 -0.12
N LYS A 25 0.86 33.49 0.01
CA LYS A 25 1.57 32.25 -0.34
C LYS A 25 1.04 31.67 -1.65
N ASN A 26 1.08 32.48 -2.70
CA ASN A 26 0.47 32.15 -3.99
C ASN A 26 1.16 30.97 -4.69
N GLU A 27 2.42 30.70 -4.35
CA GLU A 27 3.20 29.56 -4.84
C GLU A 27 2.70 28.20 -4.33
N LEU A 28 1.89 28.20 -3.26
CA LEU A 28 1.34 26.99 -2.64
C LEU A 28 -0.11 26.70 -3.03
N ILE A 29 -0.71 27.52 -3.90
CA ILE A 29 -2.09 27.33 -4.36
C ILE A 29 -2.20 25.99 -5.08
N ILE A 30 -3.12 25.16 -4.59
CA ILE A 30 -3.33 23.81 -5.13
C ILE A 30 -4.33 23.91 -6.28
N ASN A 31 -3.88 23.56 -7.48
CA ASN A 31 -4.76 23.43 -8.65
C ASN A 31 -5.37 22.03 -8.74
N THR A 32 -6.26 21.79 -9.70
CA THR A 32 -6.95 20.50 -9.87
C THR A 32 -6.00 19.33 -10.10
N LYS A 33 -4.88 19.54 -10.80
CA LYS A 33 -3.89 18.50 -11.07
C LYS A 33 -3.11 18.13 -9.80
N ASP A 34 -2.67 19.13 -9.05
CA ASP A 34 -1.96 18.93 -7.77
C ASP A 34 -2.88 18.20 -6.79
N ARG A 35 -4.15 18.60 -6.73
CA ARG A 35 -5.17 17.94 -5.93
C ARG A 35 -5.33 16.46 -6.30
N LYS A 36 -5.46 16.15 -7.58
CA LYS A 36 -5.56 14.76 -8.08
C LYS A 36 -4.32 13.94 -7.68
N ILE A 37 -3.12 14.51 -7.79
CA ILE A 37 -1.87 13.85 -7.37
C ILE A 37 -1.89 13.53 -5.87
N LEU A 38 -2.33 14.47 -5.03
CA LEU A 38 -2.43 14.22 -3.59
C LEU A 38 -3.50 13.15 -3.27
N GLU A 39 -4.59 13.10 -4.04
CA GLU A 39 -5.67 12.12 -3.85
C GLU A 39 -5.20 10.71 -4.20
N GLU A 40 -4.51 10.57 -5.33
CA GLU A 40 -3.85 9.32 -5.70
C GLU A 40 -2.79 8.91 -4.69
N PHE A 41 -1.98 9.86 -4.19
CA PHE A 41 -1.00 9.57 -3.14
C PHE A 41 -1.67 9.01 -1.88
N VAL A 42 -2.75 9.64 -1.41
CA VAL A 42 -3.49 9.14 -0.23
C VAL A 42 -4.07 7.75 -0.51
N SER A 43 -4.65 7.54 -1.70
CA SER A 43 -5.21 6.24 -2.11
C SER A 43 -4.15 5.13 -2.08
N LEU A 44 -3.00 5.33 -2.75
CA LEU A 44 -1.91 4.34 -2.82
C LEU A 44 -1.35 3.98 -1.45
N PHE A 45 -1.32 4.94 -0.50
CA PHE A 45 -0.79 4.73 0.84
C PHE A 45 -1.83 4.31 1.89
N GLU A 46 -3.13 4.30 1.57
CA GLU A 46 -4.18 3.94 2.52
C GLU A 46 -4.00 2.51 3.04
N LEU A 47 -3.79 1.54 2.14
CA LEU A 47 -3.60 0.14 2.51
C LEU A 47 -2.34 -0.09 3.36
N PHE A 48 -1.28 0.69 3.11
CA PHE A 48 -0.08 0.65 3.95
C PHE A 48 -0.35 1.22 5.33
N ASN A 49 -1.16 2.29 5.42
CA ASN A 49 -1.56 2.87 6.69
C ASN A 49 -2.44 1.90 7.49
N GLU A 50 -3.42 1.25 6.85
CA GLU A 50 -4.23 0.19 7.46
C GLU A 50 -3.35 -0.97 7.94
N ALA A 51 -2.48 -1.50 7.07
CA ALA A 51 -1.52 -2.53 7.43
C ALA A 51 -0.65 -2.14 8.62
N THR A 52 -0.21 -0.89 8.69
CA THR A 52 0.58 -0.36 9.82
C THR A 52 -0.24 -0.32 11.10
N LEU A 53 -1.47 0.21 11.05
CA LEU A 53 -2.35 0.28 12.22
C LEU A 53 -2.66 -1.11 12.77
N VAL A 54 -2.90 -2.07 11.88
CA VAL A 54 -3.17 -3.44 12.28
C VAL A 54 -1.88 -4.09 12.81
N THR A 55 -0.75 -4.04 12.11
CA THR A 55 0.48 -4.71 12.59
C THR A 55 1.12 -4.07 13.83
N GLN A 56 0.81 -2.83 14.16
CA GLN A 56 1.26 -2.16 15.40
C GLN A 56 0.31 -2.36 16.59
N GLY A 57 -0.82 -3.04 16.41
CA GLY A 57 -1.74 -3.35 17.50
C GLY A 57 -1.12 -4.36 18.47
N GLU A 58 -0.99 -3.99 19.75
CA GLU A 58 -0.36 -4.84 20.78
C GLU A 58 -1.22 -6.05 21.20
N ASN A 59 -2.49 -6.10 20.78
CA ASN A 59 -3.50 -7.01 21.36
C ASN A 59 -3.86 -8.22 20.47
N PHE A 60 -3.18 -8.47 19.35
CA PHE A 60 -3.47 -9.62 18.50
C PHE A 60 -2.23 -10.19 17.83
N VAL A 61 -2.30 -11.49 17.52
CA VAL A 61 -1.26 -12.18 16.76
C VAL A 61 -1.18 -11.55 15.36
N THR A 62 -0.02 -10.97 15.04
CA THR A 62 0.20 -10.26 13.78
C THR A 62 0.80 -11.14 12.67
N ILE A 63 1.33 -12.31 13.02
CA ILE A 63 1.98 -13.20 12.04
C ILE A 63 0.99 -13.75 11.02
N SER A 64 -0.27 -14.01 11.43
CA SER A 64 -1.36 -14.43 10.54
C SER A 64 -1.84 -13.33 9.59
N LEU A 65 -1.44 -12.09 9.80
CA LEU A 65 -1.80 -10.95 8.94
C LEU A 65 -0.81 -10.72 7.82
N ALA A 66 0.45 -11.14 8.00
CA ALA A 66 1.53 -10.76 7.11
C ALA A 66 1.23 -11.16 5.66
N ALA A 67 0.96 -12.45 5.39
CA ALA A 67 0.73 -12.90 4.02
C ALA A 67 -0.53 -12.30 3.38
N PRO A 68 -1.73 -12.34 4.03
CA PRO A 68 -2.93 -11.70 3.48
C PRO A 68 -2.73 -10.21 3.18
N THR A 69 -2.04 -9.48 4.07
CA THR A 69 -1.84 -8.03 3.93
C THR A 69 -0.87 -7.71 2.79
N ILE A 70 0.25 -8.45 2.70
CA ILE A 70 1.25 -8.24 1.63
C ILE A 70 0.62 -8.53 0.27
N LEU A 71 -0.12 -9.65 0.15
CA LEU A 71 -0.79 -10.02 -1.10
C LEU A 71 -1.90 -9.04 -1.46
N GLY A 72 -2.70 -8.60 -0.48
CA GLY A 72 -3.75 -7.61 -0.70
C GLY A 72 -3.20 -6.27 -1.20
N ILE A 73 -2.14 -5.76 -0.57
CA ILE A 73 -1.48 -4.53 -1.03
C ILE A 73 -0.92 -4.72 -2.44
N LEU A 74 -0.27 -5.85 -2.71
CA LEU A 74 0.33 -6.10 -4.02
C LEU A 74 -0.72 -6.18 -5.13
N PHE A 75 -1.81 -6.92 -4.89
CA PHE A 75 -2.95 -7.02 -5.81
C PHE A 75 -3.58 -5.65 -6.10
N ASP A 76 -3.79 -4.85 -5.06
CA ASP A 76 -4.40 -3.53 -5.22
C ASP A 76 -3.49 -2.56 -5.99
N LEU A 77 -2.17 -2.59 -5.74
CA LEU A 77 -1.21 -1.79 -6.53
C LEU A 77 -1.17 -2.24 -8.00
N GLU A 78 -1.17 -3.55 -8.26
CA GLU A 78 -1.20 -4.08 -9.64
C GLU A 78 -2.51 -3.69 -10.35
N ARG A 79 -3.65 -3.72 -9.63
CA ARG A 79 -4.94 -3.24 -10.13
C ARG A 79 -4.93 -1.75 -10.44
N GLU A 80 -4.39 -0.92 -9.55
CA GLU A 80 -4.27 0.53 -9.75
C GLU A 80 -3.33 0.86 -10.91
N LEU A 81 -2.23 0.13 -11.07
CA LEU A 81 -1.29 0.32 -12.18
C LEU A 81 -1.94 0.04 -13.54
N ASN A 82 -2.86 -0.92 -13.60
CA ASN A 82 -3.64 -1.25 -14.79
C ASN A 82 -4.77 -0.23 -15.08
N SER A 83 -5.05 0.70 -14.17
CA SER A 83 -6.05 1.75 -14.37
C SER A 83 -5.50 2.87 -15.27
N SER A 84 -6.19 3.18 -16.37
CA SER A 84 -5.76 4.22 -17.33
C SER A 84 -5.74 5.65 -16.76
N SER A 85 -6.25 5.86 -15.54
CA SER A 85 -6.35 7.19 -14.91
C SER A 85 -5.22 7.54 -13.95
N LEU A 86 -4.31 6.60 -13.65
CA LEU A 86 -3.26 6.77 -12.65
C LEU A 86 -2.19 7.77 -13.14
N VAL A 87 -2.00 8.85 -12.39
CA VAL A 87 -0.94 9.86 -12.64
C VAL A 87 0.37 9.43 -11.97
N LEU A 88 0.30 8.77 -10.82
CA LEU A 88 1.46 8.34 -10.02
C LEU A 88 2.01 6.95 -10.42
N THR A 89 2.12 6.66 -11.73
CA THR A 89 2.58 5.37 -12.26
C THR A 89 3.95 4.95 -11.72
N SER A 90 4.95 5.83 -11.78
CA SER A 90 6.32 5.52 -11.34
C SER A 90 6.42 5.25 -9.84
N LEU A 91 5.60 5.92 -9.04
CA LEU A 91 5.50 5.65 -7.60
C LEU A 91 4.88 4.28 -7.36
N CYS A 92 3.80 3.94 -8.07
CA CYS A 92 3.14 2.64 -7.96
C CYS A 92 4.10 1.49 -8.34
N GLU A 93 4.79 1.60 -9.49
CA GLU A 93 5.82 0.64 -9.91
C GLU A 93 6.94 0.50 -8.87
N THR A 94 7.39 1.62 -8.31
CA THR A 94 8.41 1.61 -7.25
C THR A 94 7.90 0.87 -6.01
N LEU A 95 6.66 1.10 -5.58
CA LEU A 95 6.05 0.42 -4.43
C LEU A 95 5.94 -1.09 -4.68
N ILE A 96 5.46 -1.51 -5.85
CA ILE A 96 5.38 -2.92 -6.27
C ILE A 96 6.76 -3.56 -6.22
N SER A 97 7.76 -2.95 -6.85
CA SER A 97 9.14 -3.43 -6.84
C SER A 97 9.70 -3.53 -5.42
N SER A 98 9.42 -2.53 -4.58
CA SER A 98 9.82 -2.52 -3.18
C SER A 98 9.20 -3.66 -2.35
N ILE A 99 7.94 -3.99 -2.60
CA ILE A 99 7.25 -5.12 -1.98
C ILE A 99 7.85 -6.43 -2.47
N LYS A 100 7.95 -6.62 -3.80
CA LYS A 100 8.51 -7.84 -4.41
C LYS A 100 9.92 -8.13 -3.92
N ALA A 101 10.77 -7.11 -3.80
CA ALA A 101 12.12 -7.26 -3.27
C ALA A 101 12.14 -7.72 -1.80
N ARG A 102 11.38 -7.04 -0.91
CA ARG A 102 11.41 -7.31 0.54
C ARG A 102 10.71 -8.60 0.93
N PHE A 103 9.65 -8.97 0.24
CA PHE A 103 8.81 -10.13 0.56
C PHE A 103 8.96 -11.27 -0.45
N SER A 104 10.04 -11.28 -1.24
CA SER A 104 10.28 -12.32 -2.24
C SER A 104 10.26 -13.74 -1.67
N GLY A 105 10.71 -13.94 -0.42
CA GLY A 105 10.66 -15.25 0.24
C GLY A 105 9.24 -15.79 0.40
N LEU A 106 8.30 -14.91 0.76
CA LEU A 106 6.88 -15.23 0.85
C LEU A 106 6.29 -15.43 -0.55
N LEU A 107 6.52 -14.47 -1.44
CA LEU A 107 5.88 -14.38 -2.75
C LEU A 107 6.24 -15.53 -3.70
N ARG A 108 7.40 -16.17 -3.51
CA ARG A 108 7.78 -17.40 -4.26
C ARG A 108 6.80 -18.55 -4.10
N HIS A 109 6.02 -18.59 -3.01
CA HIS A 109 5.01 -19.62 -2.79
C HIS A 109 3.72 -19.39 -3.59
N PHE A 110 3.63 -18.25 -4.28
CA PHE A 110 2.43 -17.78 -4.97
C PHE A 110 2.72 -17.42 -6.44
N ASP A 111 3.79 -17.97 -7.02
CA ASP A 111 4.17 -17.81 -8.44
C ASP A 111 4.38 -16.36 -8.92
N TYR A 112 4.65 -15.42 -8.01
CA TYR A 112 5.03 -14.06 -8.41
C TYR A 112 6.45 -14.04 -8.99
N ASP A 113 6.63 -13.28 -10.08
CA ASP A 113 7.96 -12.93 -10.57
C ASP A 113 8.67 -12.01 -9.57
N VAL A 114 9.80 -12.48 -9.03
CA VAL A 114 10.54 -11.80 -7.96
C VAL A 114 11.97 -11.50 -8.39
N PRO A 115 12.53 -10.32 -8.04
CA PRO A 115 13.89 -9.98 -8.42
C PRO A 115 14.93 -10.97 -7.87
N PHE A 116 15.81 -11.48 -8.74
CA PHE A 116 16.96 -12.28 -8.34
C PHE A 116 17.92 -11.44 -7.46
N GLY A 117 18.41 -12.01 -6.35
CA GLY A 117 19.53 -11.41 -5.60
C GLY A 117 19.21 -10.65 -4.31
N CYS A 118 17.94 -10.41 -3.95
CA CYS A 118 17.58 -9.76 -2.69
C CYS A 118 17.47 -10.79 -1.55
N TYR A 119 18.58 -11.19 -0.93
CA TYR A 119 18.58 -12.30 0.04
C TYR A 119 18.31 -11.90 1.50
N SER A 120 18.86 -10.78 1.99
CA SER A 120 18.93 -10.55 3.45
C SER A 120 17.59 -10.29 4.16
N MET A 121 16.65 -9.58 3.52
CA MET A 121 15.30 -9.35 4.07
C MET A 121 14.29 -10.41 3.60
N SER A 122 14.54 -11.01 2.43
CA SER A 122 13.71 -12.05 1.82
C SER A 122 13.65 -13.31 2.68
N GLU A 123 14.79 -13.75 3.22
CA GLU A 123 14.87 -14.95 4.05
C GLU A 123 13.95 -14.91 5.28
N ARG A 124 13.73 -13.72 5.86
CA ARG A 124 12.85 -13.56 7.03
C ARG A 124 11.40 -13.94 6.73
N PHE A 125 10.94 -13.74 5.50
CA PHE A 125 9.56 -14.03 5.09
C PHE A 125 9.45 -15.33 4.29
N SER A 126 10.53 -16.10 4.17
CA SER A 126 10.53 -17.41 3.53
C SER A 126 9.96 -18.52 4.42
N ASP A 127 9.80 -18.28 5.73
CA ASP A 127 9.31 -19.28 6.67
C ASP A 127 7.84 -19.66 6.35
N PRO A 128 7.51 -20.96 6.19
CA PRO A 128 6.13 -21.41 5.96
C PRO A 128 5.13 -20.97 7.03
N ILE A 129 5.57 -20.56 8.22
CA ILE A 129 4.71 -20.00 9.27
C ILE A 129 3.84 -18.85 8.75
N PHE A 130 4.34 -18.04 7.80
CA PHE A 130 3.58 -16.93 7.20
C PHE A 130 2.44 -17.41 6.30
N LEU A 131 2.50 -18.64 5.79
CA LEU A 131 1.44 -19.30 5.03
C LEU A 131 0.45 -20.04 5.93
N ILE A 132 0.98 -20.64 6.99
CA ILE A 132 0.22 -21.51 7.90
C ILE A 132 -0.59 -20.68 8.91
N ALA A 133 0.01 -19.64 9.49
CA ALA A 133 -0.64 -18.84 10.53
C ALA A 133 -1.98 -18.19 10.08
N PRO A 134 -2.12 -17.65 8.85
CA PRO A 134 -3.41 -17.15 8.37
C PRO A 134 -4.51 -18.22 8.32
N LEU A 135 -4.17 -19.50 8.12
CA LEU A 135 -5.16 -20.60 8.07
C LEU A 135 -5.84 -20.84 9.42
N PHE A 136 -5.14 -20.54 10.51
CA PHE A 136 -5.67 -20.65 11.87
C PHE A 136 -6.34 -19.36 12.37
N ASP A 137 -6.32 -18.30 11.56
CA ASP A 137 -6.94 -17.05 11.88
C ASP A 137 -8.36 -16.97 11.28
N THR A 138 -9.35 -16.99 12.18
CA THR A 138 -10.76 -16.97 11.81
C THR A 138 -11.17 -15.71 11.05
N ARG A 139 -10.35 -14.64 11.08
CA ARG A 139 -10.59 -13.39 10.34
C ARG A 139 -10.42 -13.58 8.82
N PHE A 140 -9.47 -14.43 8.39
CA PHE A 140 -9.10 -14.58 6.98
C PHE A 140 -9.67 -15.84 6.33
N LYS A 141 -9.80 -16.93 7.09
CA LYS A 141 -10.12 -18.25 6.51
C LYS A 141 -9.21 -18.53 5.28
N LEU A 142 -9.78 -18.92 4.14
CA LEU A 142 -9.08 -19.11 2.86
C LEU A 142 -9.33 -17.98 1.84
N LEU A 143 -10.06 -16.93 2.21
CA LEU A 143 -10.53 -15.89 1.27
C LEU A 143 -9.38 -15.10 0.63
N TRP A 144 -8.26 -14.98 1.35
CA TRP A 144 -7.06 -14.29 0.87
C TRP A 144 -6.30 -15.06 -0.23
N LEU A 145 -6.62 -16.34 -0.44
CA LEU A 145 -6.05 -17.17 -1.50
C LEU A 145 -6.89 -17.14 -2.80
N GLU A 146 -8.16 -16.74 -2.73
CA GLU A 146 -9.07 -16.73 -3.88
C GLU A 146 -8.61 -15.74 -4.96
N ASN A 147 -7.96 -14.64 -4.56
CA ASN A 147 -7.48 -13.60 -5.46
C ASN A 147 -6.18 -13.99 -6.22
N LEU A 148 -5.56 -15.13 -5.90
CA LEU A 148 -4.32 -15.59 -6.56
C LEU A 148 -4.57 -16.24 -7.92
N HIS A 149 -5.79 -16.74 -8.18
CA HIS A 149 -6.13 -17.47 -9.40
C HIS A 149 -6.76 -16.61 -10.50
N SER A 150 -6.80 -15.28 -10.32
CA SER A 150 -7.47 -14.35 -11.25
C SER A 150 -6.51 -13.57 -12.17
N SER A 151 -5.22 -13.93 -12.16
CA SER A 151 -4.15 -13.26 -12.93
C SER A 151 -3.82 -14.01 -14.22
#